data_AF-A0A7X4E0W7-F1
#
_entry.id   AF-A0A7X4E0W7-F1
#
_cell.length_a   1.000
_cell.length_b   1.000
_cell.length_c   1.000
_cell.angle_alpha   90.00
_cell.angle_beta   90.00
_cell.angle_gamma   90.00
#
_symmetry.space_group_name_H-M   'P 1'
#
loop_
_entity.id
_entity.type
_entity.pdbx_description
1 polymer ?
#
loop_
_entity_poly.entity_id
_entity_poly.type
_entity_poly.pdbx_seq_one_letter_code
_entity_poly.pdbx_strand_id
1 'polypeptide(L)' 'MRFRSWIRIAWTYHLLFAVAVTWPVQALVNNPRPFILGLPGQMTWAAAWVGGSLVVLWRLDSARSREAG' A
#
# COMPACT_ATOMS: atom_id res chain seq x y z
N MET A 1 6.52 23.24 0.69
CA MET A 1 7.08 22.23 -0.26
C MET A 1 6.73 20.78 0.07
N ARG A 2 6.07 20.44 1.19
CA ARG A 2 5.92 19.02 1.63
C ARG A 2 4.73 18.32 1.02
N PHE A 3 3.58 18.98 0.84
CA PHE A 3 2.36 18.32 0.36
C PHE A 3 2.45 17.74 -1.05
N ARG A 4 3.07 18.47 -1.99
CA ARG A 4 3.24 17.99 -3.38
C ARG A 4 4.13 16.73 -3.46
N SER A 5 5.08 16.57 -2.55
CA SER A 5 5.89 15.35 -2.45
C SER A 5 5.08 14.16 -1.93
N TRP A 6 4.17 14.38 -0.98
CA TRP A 6 3.28 13.32 -0.47
C TRP A 6 2.26 12.86 -1.52
N ILE A 7 1.76 13.77 -2.36
CA ILE A 7 0.91 13.39 -3.50
C ILE A 7 1.66 12.47 -4.46
N ARG A 8 2.94 12.77 -4.76
CA ARG A 8 3.77 11.90 -5.62
C ARG A 8 3.95 10.52 -5.00
N ILE A 9 4.20 10.45 -3.68
CA ILE A 9 4.29 9.17 -2.95
C ILE A 9 2.97 8.39 -3.03
N ALA A 10 1.82 9.05 -2.85
CA ALA A 10 0.52 8.40 -2.93
C ALA A 10 0.26 7.84 -4.34
N TRP A 11 0.60 8.59 -5.39
CA TRP A 11 0.52 8.10 -6.77
C TRP A 11 1.45 6.92 -7.03
N THR A 12 2.72 7.01 -6.61
CA THR A 12 3.67 5.90 -6.74
C THR A 12 3.15 4.66 -6.01
N TYR A 13 2.63 4.81 -4.80
CA TYR A 13 2.05 3.72 -4.03
C TYR A 13 0.87 3.08 -4.75
N HIS A 14 -0.04 3.90 -5.29
CA HIS A 14 -1.20 3.41 -6.03
C HIS A 14 -0.81 2.66 -7.30
N LEU A 15 0.19 3.15 -8.04
CA LEU A 15 0.70 2.47 -9.23
C LEU A 15 1.36 1.13 -8.88
N LEU A 16 2.14 1.10 -7.79
CA LEU A 16 2.73 -0.15 -7.29
C LEU A 16 1.65 -1.14 -6.87
N PHE A 17 0.60 -0.67 -6.19
CA PHE A 17 -0.55 -1.49 -5.83
C PHE A 17 -1.25 -2.05 -7.08
N ALA A 18 -1.51 -1.21 -8.09
CA ALA A 18 -2.15 -1.61 -9.33
C ALA A 18 -1.37 -2.73 -10.03
N VAL A 19 -0.03 -2.60 -10.11
CA VAL A 19 0.84 -3.64 -10.64
C VAL A 19 0.82 -4.90 -9.76
N ALA A 20 0.84 -4.72 -8.44
CA ALA A 20 0.85 -5.80 -7.46
C ALA A 20 -0.41 -6.68 -7.45
N VAL A 21 -1.56 -6.13 -7.84
CA VAL A 21 -2.83 -6.87 -7.96
C VAL A 21 -3.09 -7.43 -9.35
N THR A 22 -2.26 -7.08 -10.34
CA THR A 22 -2.36 -7.68 -11.67
C THR A 22 -1.60 -9.00 -11.78
N TRP A 23 -2.08 -9.89 -12.65
CA TRP A 23 -1.30 -11.03 -13.12
C TRP A 23 -0.12 -10.50 -13.97
N PRO A 24 1.13 -10.97 -13.81
CA PRO A 24 1.60 -12.16 -13.07
C PRO A 24 2.06 -11.89 -11.62
N VAL A 25 2.10 -10.64 -11.16
CA VAL A 25 2.68 -10.30 -9.84
C VAL A 25 1.90 -10.95 -8.71
N GLN A 26 0.57 -10.94 -8.80
CA GLN A 26 -0.27 -11.63 -7.82
C GLN A 26 -0.05 -13.15 -7.78
N ALA A 27 0.41 -13.75 -8.88
CA ALA A 27 0.68 -15.19 -8.93
C ALA A 27 1.91 -15.59 -8.09
N LEU A 28 2.87 -14.67 -7.87
CA LEU A 28 4.05 -14.90 -7.04
C LEU A 28 3.71 -15.18 -5.57
N VAL A 29 2.56 -14.68 -5.12
CA VAL A 29 2.05 -14.82 -3.75
C VAL A 29 0.83 -15.74 -3.66
N ASN A 30 0.42 -16.34 -4.78
CA ASN A 30 -0.67 -17.32 -4.86
C ASN A 30 -0.19 -18.71 -4.41
N ASN A 31 0.31 -18.78 -3.17
CA ASN A 31 0.73 -20.01 -2.54
C ASN A 31 -0.21 -20.34 -1.38
N PRO A 32 -0.82 -21.54 -1.35
CA PRO A 32 -1.73 -21.93 -0.28
C PRO A 32 -1.01 -22.20 1.06
N ARG A 33 0.33 -22.21 1.08
CA ARG A 33 1.09 -22.44 2.30
C ARG A 33 0.97 -21.23 3.26
N PRO A 34 0.83 -21.48 4.57
CA PRO A 34 0.80 -20.42 5.56
C PRO A 34 2.14 -19.67 5.56
N PHE A 35 2.07 -18.34 5.64
CA PHE A 35 3.22 -17.45 5.58
C PHE A 35 3.39 -16.71 6.91
N ILE A 36 2.74 -15.55 7.08
CA ILE A 36 2.85 -14.73 8.29
C ILE A 36 1.65 -14.97 9.21
N LEU A 37 1.91 -15.22 10.50
CA LEU A 37 0.87 -15.44 11.53
C LEU A 37 -0.13 -16.56 11.20
N GLY A 38 0.27 -17.54 10.38
CA GLY A 38 -0.60 -18.63 9.92
C GLY A 38 -1.53 -18.24 8.75
N LEU A 39 -1.48 -17.00 8.27
CA LEU A 39 -2.27 -16.56 7.12
C LEU A 39 -1.68 -17.07 5.80
N PRO A 40 -2.52 -17.45 4.82
CA PRO A 40 -2.07 -17.70 3.45
C PRO A 40 -1.32 -16.48 2.88
N GLY A 41 -0.37 -16.75 1.98
CA GLY A 41 0.43 -15.69 1.32
C GLY A 41 -0.43 -14.61 0.66
N GLN A 42 -1.55 -14.99 0.04
CA GLN A 42 -2.50 -14.06 -0.57
C GLN A 42 -3.17 -13.11 0.43
N MET A 43 -3.57 -13.62 1.60
CA MET A 43 -4.22 -12.81 2.62
C MET A 43 -3.21 -11.82 3.22
N THR A 44 -1.99 -12.28 3.46
CA THR A 44 -0.88 -11.42 3.90
C THR A 44 -0.58 -10.33 2.88
N TRP A 45 -0.55 -10.67 1.58
CA TRP A 45 -0.32 -9.71 0.50
C TRP A 45 -1.39 -8.62 0.48
N ALA A 46 -2.67 -9.02 0.49
CA ALA A 46 -3.77 -8.07 0.52
C ALA A 46 -3.72 -7.18 1.77
N ALA A 47 -3.49 -7.76 2.94
CA ALA A 47 -3.38 -7.03 4.20
C ALA A 47 -2.23 -6.01 4.19
N ALA A 48 -1.08 -6.35 3.60
CA ALA A 48 0.05 -5.44 3.48
C ALA A 48 -0.28 -4.21 2.62
N TRP A 49 -0.99 -4.39 1.51
CA TRP A 49 -1.42 -3.28 0.65
C TRP A 49 -2.53 -2.44 1.29
N VAL A 50 -3.47 -3.05 1.98
CA VAL A 50 -4.49 -2.29 2.72
C VAL A 50 -3.84 -1.50 3.86
N GLY A 51 -3.00 -2.13 4.67
CA GLY A 51 -2.28 -1.48 5.77
C GLY A 51 -1.36 -0.36 5.27
N GLY A 52 -0.61 -0.58 4.19
CA GLY A 52 0.22 0.46 3.60
C GLY A 52 -0.59 1.65 3.08
N SER A 53 -1.77 1.41 2.50
CA SER A 53 -2.65 2.50 2.05
C SER A 53 -3.10 3.40 3.21
N LEU A 54 -3.42 2.81 4.38
CA LEU A 54 -3.76 3.58 5.58
C LEU A 54 -2.60 4.47 6.02
N VAL A 55 -1.37 3.96 6.02
CA VAL A 55 -0.18 4.74 6.37
C VAL A 55 0.02 5.90 5.39
N VAL A 56 -0.12 5.66 4.08
CA VAL A 56 0.03 6.69 3.05
C VAL A 56 -1.02 7.78 3.19
N LEU A 57 -2.29 7.39 3.36
CA LEU A 57 -3.40 8.33 3.53
C LEU A 57 -3.26 9.14 4.81
N TRP A 58 -2.90 8.49 5.92
CA TRP A 58 -2.66 9.17 7.20
C TRP A 58 -1.52 10.20 7.10
N ARG A 59 -0.44 9.87 6.38
CA ARG A 59 0.66 10.82 6.13
C ARG A 59 0.24 11.99 5.25
N LEU A 60 -0.57 11.73 4.23
CA LEU A 60 -1.09 12.77 3.33
C LEU A 60 -2.02 13.74 4.08
N ASP A 61 -2.91 13.20 4.91
CA ASP A 61 -3.79 13.99 5.78
C ASP A 61 -2.99 14.80 6.81
N SER A 62 -2.04 14.17 7.49
CA SER A 62 -1.14 14.85 8.42
C SER A 62 -0.32 15.97 7.76
N ALA A 63 0.10 15.78 6.51
CA ALA A 63 0.84 16.79 5.75
C ALA A 63 -0.07 17.97 5.34
N ARG A 64 -1.32 17.67 4.96
CA ARG A 64 -2.32 18.69 4.62
C ARG A 64 -2.67 19.56 5.83
N SER A 65 -2.92 18.94 6.97
CA SER A 65 -3.27 19.64 8.22
C SER A 65 -2.17 20.58 8.71
N ARG A 66 -0.90 20.29 8.40
CA ARG A 66 0.25 21.14 8.73
C ARG A 66 0.44 22.34 7.79
N GLU A 67 -0.17 22.32 6.61
CA GLU A 67 -0.12 23.44 5.66
C GLU A 67 -1.33 24.37 5.81
N ALA A 68 -2.37 23.94 6.54
CA ALA A 68 -3.61 24.69 6.75
C ALA A 68 -3.65 25.54 8.04
N GLY A 69 -2.66 25.38 8.93
CA GLY A 69 -2.49 26.17 10.15
C GLY A 69 -1.17 26.91 10.14
#